data_AF-A0A353H4L5-F1
#
_entry.id   AF-A0A353H4L5-F1
#
_cell.length_a   1.000
_cell.length_b   1.000
_cell.length_c   1.000
_cell.angle_alpha   90.00
_cell.angle_beta   90.00
_cell.angle_gamma   90.00
#
_symmetry.space_group_name_H-M   'P 1'
#
loop_
_entity.id
_entity.type
_entity.pdbx_description
1 polymer ?
#
loop_
_entity_poly.entity_id
_entity_poly.type
_entity_poly.pdbx_seq_one_letter_code
_entity_poly.pdbx_strand_id
1 'polypeptide(L)'
;MSAIRVPVVEKIFNANDRIANENQSLMAQNNVYSINIMASPGAGKTSFILQTIHRLAGEFKIGVIEGDTAPVTIDADKVTAAGMPAVQINTGGECHLDAVMLSEGLSQLPLGELDLVIVENVGNLICPAAFALGTNINLLIASIPEGDDKPYKYPNIYRGLDVLIINKTDLLPYVTFDMDYFTRGVEMLNPGLKTFALSCRTEEGIQPWVDWLKLQILSAKQG
;
A
#
# COMPACT_ATOMS: atom_id res chain seq x y z
N MET A 1 -9.02 36.31 -28.17
CA MET A 1 -8.08 35.58 -27.31
C MET A 1 -8.90 34.76 -26.32
N SER A 2 -8.86 33.44 -26.42
CA SER A 2 -9.53 32.56 -25.45
C SER A 2 -8.74 32.58 -24.14
N ALA A 3 -9.41 32.84 -23.02
CA ALA A 3 -8.77 32.75 -21.71
C ALA A 3 -8.46 31.28 -21.42
N ILE A 4 -7.18 30.94 -21.37
CA ILE A 4 -6.72 29.61 -20.95
C ILE A 4 -7.04 29.46 -19.46
N ARG A 5 -8.09 28.70 -19.14
CA ARG A 5 -8.41 28.30 -17.77
C ARG A 5 -7.68 26.98 -17.50
N VAL A 6 -6.60 27.03 -16.73
CA VAL A 6 -6.00 25.82 -16.17
C VAL A 6 -6.73 25.50 -14.86
N PRO A 7 -7.47 24.39 -14.75
CA PRO A 7 -8.18 24.02 -13.53
C PRO A 7 -7.19 23.75 -12.39
N VAL A 8 -7.50 24.23 -11.18
CA VAL A 8 -6.63 24.13 -9.99
C VAL A 8 -6.26 22.67 -9.68
N VAL A 9 -7.17 21.74 -9.93
CA VAL A 9 -6.97 20.29 -9.76
C VAL A 9 -5.79 19.77 -10.59
N GLU A 10 -5.65 20.19 -11.84
CA GLU A 10 -4.56 19.76 -12.74
C GLU A 10 -3.19 20.30 -12.29
N LYS A 11 -3.17 21.47 -11.64
CA LYS A 11 -1.95 22.05 -11.05
C LYS A 11 -1.51 21.31 -9.79
N ILE A 12 -2.46 20.89 -8.94
CA ILE A 12 -2.17 20.13 -7.72
C ILE A 12 -1.57 18.77 -8.08
N PHE A 13 -2.15 18.06 -9.07
CA PHE A 13 -1.59 16.77 -9.52
C PHE A 13 -0.18 16.91 -10.11
N ASN A 14 0.06 17.91 -10.95
CA ASN A 14 1.43 18.18 -11.45
C ASN A 14 2.44 18.48 -10.33
N ALA A 15 2.01 19.14 -9.25
CA ALA A 15 2.87 19.42 -8.10
C ALA A 15 3.13 18.16 -7.27
N ASN A 16 2.10 17.35 -7.02
CA ASN A 16 2.21 16.07 -6.32
C ASN A 16 3.15 15.11 -7.07
N ASP A 17 2.96 14.96 -8.38
CA ASP A 17 3.72 14.02 -9.20
C ASP A 17 5.22 14.38 -9.26
N ARG A 18 5.54 15.67 -9.24
CA ARG A 18 6.94 16.12 -9.10
C ARG A 18 7.55 15.62 -7.79
N ILE A 19 6.84 15.76 -6.68
CA ILE A 19 7.33 15.35 -5.35
C ILE A 19 7.35 13.82 -5.24
N ALA A 20 6.40 13.12 -5.86
CA ALA A 20 6.42 11.66 -5.97
C ALA A 20 7.70 11.17 -6.68
N ASN A 21 8.10 11.83 -7.77
CA ASN A 21 9.36 11.50 -8.45
C ASN A 21 10.60 11.81 -7.59
N GLU A 22 10.55 12.86 -6.77
CA GLU A 22 11.61 13.19 -5.81
C GLU A 22 11.70 12.13 -4.70
N ASN A 23 10.57 11.67 -4.15
CA ASN A 23 10.52 10.57 -3.18
C ASN A 23 11.08 9.27 -3.76
N GLN A 24 10.68 8.93 -5.00
CA GLN A 24 11.19 7.76 -5.69
C GLN A 24 12.71 7.83 -5.85
N SER A 25 13.22 9.00 -6.26
CA SER A 25 14.65 9.23 -6.42
C SER A 25 15.40 9.12 -5.09
N LEU A 26 14.84 9.65 -4.00
CA LEU A 26 15.40 9.56 -2.66
C LEU A 26 15.51 8.11 -2.18
N MET A 27 14.44 7.33 -2.33
CA MET A 27 14.44 5.91 -1.93
C MET A 27 15.40 5.09 -2.80
N ALA A 28 15.44 5.33 -4.11
CA ALA A 28 16.38 4.69 -5.02
C ALA A 28 17.85 4.99 -4.67
N GLN A 29 18.18 6.25 -4.36
CA GLN A 29 19.53 6.65 -3.92
C GLN A 29 19.99 5.94 -2.63
N ASN A 30 19.03 5.53 -1.78
CA ASN A 30 19.30 4.78 -0.56
C ASN A 30 19.16 3.25 -0.75
N ASN A 31 18.91 2.77 -1.98
CA ASN A 31 18.65 1.35 -2.29
C ASN A 31 17.50 0.74 -1.48
N VAL A 32 16.48 1.55 -1.19
CA VAL A 32 15.29 1.16 -0.43
C VAL A 32 14.18 0.78 -1.39
N TYR A 33 13.68 -0.45 -1.27
CA TYR A 33 12.44 -0.85 -1.94
C TYR A 33 11.25 -0.32 -1.15
N SER A 34 10.18 0.10 -1.82
CA SER A 34 9.05 0.75 -1.16
C SER A 34 7.70 0.28 -1.68
N ILE A 35 6.76 0.05 -0.78
CA ILE A 35 5.40 -0.39 -1.10
C ILE A 35 4.36 0.57 -0.52
N ASN A 36 3.39 0.97 -1.33
CA ASN A 36 2.21 1.71 -0.89
C ASN A 36 1.04 0.73 -0.75
N ILE A 37 0.56 0.51 0.47
CA ILE A 37 -0.55 -0.40 0.77
C ILE A 37 -1.83 0.41 0.92
N MET A 38 -2.76 0.20 0.00
CA MET A 38 -4.11 0.77 0.02
C MET A 38 -5.13 -0.32 0.35
N ALA A 39 -6.21 0.03 1.04
CA ALA A 39 -7.34 -0.86 1.30
C ALA A 39 -8.53 -0.07 1.84
N SER A 40 -9.69 -0.71 1.98
CA SER A 40 -10.78 -0.19 2.81
C SER A 40 -10.44 -0.29 4.32
N PRO A 41 -11.13 0.48 5.19
CA PRO A 41 -11.01 0.32 6.63
C PRO A 41 -11.32 -1.12 7.05
N GLY A 42 -10.44 -1.71 7.86
CA GLY A 42 -10.64 -3.05 8.38
C GLY A 42 -10.34 -4.19 7.41
N ALA A 43 -9.87 -3.95 6.18
CA ALA A 43 -9.44 -5.01 5.25
C ALA A 43 -8.23 -5.83 5.76
N GLY A 44 -7.50 -5.29 6.74
CA GLY A 44 -6.42 -5.98 7.44
C GLY A 44 -5.01 -5.55 7.03
N LYS A 45 -4.82 -4.26 6.67
CA LYS A 45 -3.50 -3.66 6.34
C LYS A 45 -2.46 -3.93 7.43
N THR A 46 -2.73 -3.48 8.66
CA THR A 46 -1.78 -3.63 9.77
C THR A 46 -1.48 -5.10 10.08
N SER A 47 -2.47 -5.99 10.06
CA SER A 47 -2.24 -7.42 10.26
C SER A 47 -1.36 -8.03 9.16
N PHE A 48 -1.55 -7.62 7.91
CA PHE A 48 -0.73 -8.06 6.79
C PHE A 48 0.70 -7.52 6.88
N ILE A 49 0.88 -6.27 7.30
CA ILE A 49 2.19 -5.66 7.54
C ILE A 49 2.94 -6.41 8.64
N LEU A 50 2.29 -6.67 9.78
CA LEU A 50 2.91 -7.41 10.88
C LEU A 50 3.31 -8.83 10.48
N GLN A 51 2.47 -9.55 9.73
CA GLN A 51 2.81 -10.88 9.22
C GLN A 51 3.95 -10.86 8.20
N THR A 52 4.05 -9.78 7.42
CA THR A 52 5.16 -9.54 6.47
C THR A 52 6.46 -9.25 7.23
N ILE A 53 6.43 -8.34 8.22
CA ILE A 53 7.57 -8.01 9.08
C ILE A 53 8.08 -9.28 9.79
N HIS A 54 7.18 -10.05 10.40
CA HIS A 54 7.56 -11.26 11.15
C HIS A 54 8.38 -12.25 10.31
N ARG A 55 8.11 -12.37 9.01
CA ARG A 55 8.78 -13.29 8.09
C ARG A 55 10.02 -12.72 7.42
N LEU A 56 10.19 -11.40 7.43
CA LEU A 56 11.27 -10.71 6.73
C LEU A 56 12.32 -10.07 7.65
N ALA A 57 11.98 -9.79 8.92
CA ALA A 57 12.84 -9.05 9.85
C ALA A 57 14.19 -9.74 10.15
N GLY A 58 14.30 -11.05 9.93
CA GLY A 58 15.56 -11.79 10.06
C GLY A 58 16.53 -11.58 8.88
N GLU A 59 16.05 -11.06 7.75
CA GLU A 59 16.80 -10.95 6.49
C GLU A 59 16.89 -9.50 5.98
N PHE A 60 15.89 -8.67 6.29
CA PHE A 60 15.77 -7.30 5.80
C PHE A 60 15.46 -6.33 6.94
N LYS A 61 16.04 -5.14 6.87
CA LYS A 61 15.70 -4.00 7.73
C LYS A 61 14.49 -3.27 7.17
N ILE A 62 13.42 -3.17 7.96
CA ILE A 62 12.12 -2.68 7.49
C ILE A 62 11.73 -1.44 8.30
N GLY A 63 11.30 -0.38 7.62
CA GLY A 63 10.63 0.76 8.24
C GLY A 63 9.18 0.87 7.77
N VAL A 64 8.33 1.47 8.59
CA VAL A 64 6.91 1.65 8.27
C VAL A 64 6.49 3.10 8.42
N ILE A 65 5.69 3.59 7.48
CA ILE A 65 5.02 4.88 7.56
C ILE A 65 3.52 4.60 7.60
N GLU A 66 2.87 5.05 8.66
CA GLU A 66 1.45 4.84 8.94
C GLU A 66 0.69 6.13 8.69
N GLY A 67 -0.25 6.12 7.74
CA GLY A 67 -1.14 7.25 7.47
C GLY A 67 -2.55 7.00 8.01
N ASP A 68 -2.98 7.83 8.97
CA ASP A 68 -4.36 7.79 9.47
C ASP A 68 -4.92 9.21 9.68
N THR A 69 -6.23 9.30 9.59
CA THR A 69 -7.03 10.50 9.88
C THR A 69 -7.07 10.83 11.37
N ALA A 70 -6.94 9.80 12.21
CA ALA A 70 -6.95 9.97 13.65
C ALA A 70 -5.52 10.26 14.16
N PRO A 71 -5.34 11.15 15.16
CA PRO A 71 -4.04 11.42 15.76
C PRO A 71 -3.51 10.28 16.65
N VAL A 72 -4.09 9.08 16.57
CA VAL A 72 -3.73 7.94 17.40
C VAL A 72 -2.64 7.12 16.74
N THR A 73 -1.74 6.55 17.53
CA THR A 73 -0.56 5.80 17.06
C THR A 73 -0.76 4.28 17.08
N ILE A 74 -2.01 3.80 17.09
CA ILE A 74 -2.33 2.39 17.38
C ILE A 74 -1.56 1.41 16.47
N ASP A 75 -1.43 1.73 15.19
CA ASP A 75 -0.78 0.85 14.23
C ASP A 75 0.74 1.02 14.23
N ALA A 76 1.24 2.26 14.33
CA ALA A 76 2.67 2.55 14.53
C ALA A 76 3.24 1.92 15.82
N ASP A 77 2.46 1.89 16.91
CA ASP A 77 2.84 1.28 18.19
C ASP A 77 3.00 -0.24 18.05
N LYS A 78 2.14 -0.91 17.27
CA LYS A 78 2.27 -2.36 16.99
C LYS A 78 3.53 -2.66 16.18
N VAL A 79 3.84 -1.84 15.19
CA VAL A 79 5.07 -1.98 14.39
C VAL A 79 6.31 -1.77 15.25
N THR A 80 6.30 -0.74 16.09
CA THR A 80 7.40 -0.45 17.01
C THR A 80 7.57 -1.58 18.03
N ALA A 81 6.48 -2.14 18.55
CA ALA A 81 6.50 -3.32 19.41
C ALA A 81 7.04 -4.58 18.70
N ALA A 82 6.93 -4.66 17.37
CA ALA A 82 7.56 -5.69 16.55
C ALA A 82 9.06 -5.40 16.24
N GLY A 83 9.60 -4.31 16.78
CA GLY A 83 11.03 -3.96 16.70
C GLY A 83 11.43 -3.17 15.46
N MET A 84 10.48 -2.67 14.67
CA MET A 84 10.75 -1.90 13.45
C MET A 84 10.54 -0.41 13.69
N PRO A 85 11.36 0.49 13.10
CA PRO A 85 11.07 1.93 13.13
C PRO A 85 9.76 2.22 12.42
N ALA A 86 8.89 3.00 13.07
CA ALA A 86 7.60 3.43 12.54
C ALA A 86 7.42 4.94 12.67
N VAL A 87 6.77 5.55 11.68
CA VAL A 87 6.41 6.98 11.68
C VAL A 87 4.91 7.10 11.45
N GLN A 88 4.21 7.76 12.37
CA GLN A 88 2.81 8.10 12.20
C GLN A 88 2.68 9.46 11.49
N ILE A 89 1.93 9.48 10.40
CA ILE A 89 1.43 10.68 9.75
C ILE A 89 -0.03 10.83 10.14
N ASN A 90 -0.36 11.93 10.80
CA ASN A 90 -1.73 12.36 10.96
C ASN A 90 -2.10 13.20 9.74
N THR A 91 -3.04 12.71 8.93
CA THR A 91 -3.43 13.37 7.67
C THR A 91 -4.27 14.63 7.88
N GLY A 92 -4.58 15.00 9.13
CA GLY A 92 -5.36 16.19 9.45
C GLY A 92 -6.82 16.11 8.99
N GLY A 93 -7.32 14.89 8.77
CA GLY A 93 -8.66 14.62 8.23
C GLY A 93 -8.69 14.32 6.73
N GLU A 94 -7.56 14.42 6.02
CA GLU A 94 -7.48 14.02 4.62
C GLU A 94 -7.64 12.50 4.45
N CYS A 95 -8.39 12.12 3.41
CA CYS A 95 -8.79 10.72 3.18
C CYS A 95 -7.72 9.85 2.48
N HIS A 96 -6.50 10.37 2.33
CA HIS A 96 -5.36 9.74 1.64
C HIS A 96 -4.05 10.35 2.15
N LEU A 97 -2.94 9.65 1.88
CA LEU A 97 -1.60 10.25 1.87
C LEU A 97 -1.30 10.86 0.51
N ASP A 98 -0.56 11.96 0.49
CA ASP A 98 0.03 12.55 -0.71
C ASP A 98 1.58 12.45 -0.68
N ALA A 99 2.24 12.86 -1.76
CA ALA A 99 3.70 12.78 -1.86
C ALA A 99 4.43 13.69 -0.86
N VAL A 100 3.84 14.82 -0.45
CA VAL A 100 4.44 15.72 0.55
C VAL A 100 4.47 15.05 1.90
N MET A 101 3.33 14.48 2.32
CA MET A 101 3.20 13.73 3.56
C MET A 101 4.19 12.57 3.59
N LEU A 102 4.32 11.81 2.48
CA LEU A 102 5.32 10.74 2.42
C LEU A 102 6.75 11.29 2.54
N SER A 103 7.08 12.40 1.87
CA SER A 103 8.41 13.01 1.98
C SER A 103 8.75 13.37 3.43
N GLU A 104 7.80 13.91 4.18
CA GLU A 104 7.96 14.22 5.60
C GLU A 104 8.18 12.95 6.42
N GLY A 105 7.38 11.90 6.19
CA GLY A 105 7.55 10.61 6.86
C GLY A 105 8.90 9.95 6.59
N LEU A 106 9.36 9.97 5.33
CA LEU A 106 10.66 9.43 4.93
C LEU A 106 11.82 10.15 5.64
N SER A 107 11.70 11.46 5.87
CA SER A 107 12.74 12.24 6.56
C SER A 107 12.93 11.86 8.03
N GLN A 108 11.94 11.20 8.64
CA GLN A 108 11.98 10.75 10.03
C GLN A 108 12.47 9.30 10.19
N LEU A 109 12.55 8.54 9.09
CA LEU A 109 13.09 7.18 9.11
C LEU A 109 14.61 7.18 8.91
N PRO A 110 15.34 6.19 9.48
CA PRO A 110 16.76 5.99 9.21
C PRO A 110 16.97 5.37 7.82
N LEU A 111 16.55 6.07 6.76
CA LEU A 111 16.35 5.53 5.42
C LEU A 111 17.60 4.83 4.84
N GLY A 112 18.79 5.37 5.10
CA GLY A 112 20.06 4.79 4.64
C GLY A 112 20.44 3.46 5.31
N GLU A 113 19.69 3.02 6.33
CA GLU A 113 19.85 1.71 6.94
C GLU A 113 18.78 0.71 6.52
N LEU A 114 17.72 1.13 5.83
CA LEU A 114 16.58 0.28 5.52
C LEU A 114 16.77 -0.44 4.18
N ASP A 115 16.11 -1.59 4.05
CA ASP A 115 16.01 -2.33 2.80
C ASP A 115 14.61 -2.21 2.20
N LEU A 116 13.60 -2.05 3.06
CA LEU A 116 12.19 -1.97 2.72
C LEU A 116 11.51 -0.85 3.53
N VAL A 117 10.74 -0.01 2.84
CA VAL A 117 9.76 0.89 3.46
C VAL A 117 8.36 0.47 3.07
N ILE A 118 7.52 0.24 4.08
CA ILE A 118 6.10 -0.06 3.90
C ILE A 118 5.30 1.18 4.27
N VAL A 119 4.47 1.67 3.35
CA VAL A 119 3.55 2.78 3.59
C VAL A 119 2.15 2.20 3.76
N GLU A 120 1.60 2.25 4.96
CA GLU A 120 0.18 1.97 5.20
C GLU A 120 -0.61 3.25 4.90
N ASN A 121 -1.33 3.28 3.78
CA ASN A 121 -2.15 4.43 3.41
C ASN A 121 -3.45 4.46 4.22
N VAL A 122 -4.18 5.57 4.16
CA VAL A 122 -5.49 5.71 4.81
C VAL A 122 -6.46 4.64 4.28
N GLY A 123 -7.29 4.08 5.16
CA GLY A 123 -8.35 3.13 4.79
C GLY A 123 -9.41 3.78 3.88
N ASN A 124 -9.21 3.75 2.57
CA ASN A 124 -10.10 4.34 1.58
C ASN A 124 -9.89 3.72 0.19
N LEU A 125 -10.98 3.41 -0.53
CA LEU A 125 -10.94 2.83 -1.88
C LEU A 125 -11.12 3.85 -3.02
N ILE A 126 -11.19 5.14 -2.70
CA ILE A 126 -11.49 6.23 -3.63
C ILE A 126 -10.30 7.19 -3.71
N CYS A 127 -10.00 7.89 -2.61
CA CYS A 127 -9.02 8.99 -2.62
C CYS A 127 -7.60 8.53 -2.98
N PRO A 128 -7.05 7.46 -2.38
CA PRO A 128 -5.65 7.07 -2.60
C PRO A 128 -5.31 6.75 -4.06
N ALA A 129 -6.29 6.30 -4.85
CA ALA A 129 -6.10 5.95 -6.25
C ALA A 129 -5.73 7.15 -7.15
N ALA A 130 -5.90 8.39 -6.67
CA ALA A 130 -5.64 9.59 -7.44
C ALA A 130 -4.27 10.24 -7.14
N PHE A 131 -3.50 9.73 -6.16
CA PHE A 131 -2.28 10.39 -5.70
C PHE A 131 -1.09 9.44 -5.77
N ALA A 132 -0.12 9.79 -6.63
CA ALA A 132 1.16 9.10 -6.67
C ALA A 132 1.97 9.48 -5.42
N LEU A 133 2.52 8.48 -4.74
CA LEU A 133 3.42 8.70 -3.60
C LEU A 133 4.91 8.68 -3.99
N GLY A 134 5.25 7.98 -5.07
CA GLY A 134 6.64 7.73 -5.46
C GLY A 134 7.20 6.40 -4.96
N THR A 135 6.34 5.49 -4.48
CA THR A 135 6.74 4.13 -4.07
C THR A 135 7.02 3.25 -5.29
N ASN A 136 7.80 2.18 -5.11
CA ASN A 136 8.12 1.25 -6.20
C ASN A 136 6.90 0.49 -6.69
N ILE A 137 6.02 0.09 -5.77
CA ILE A 137 4.76 -0.55 -6.12
C ILE A 137 3.57 0.00 -5.34
N ASN A 138 2.41 -0.08 -5.97
CA ASN A 138 1.10 0.11 -5.36
C ASN A 138 0.44 -1.27 -5.15
N LEU A 139 0.15 -1.59 -3.89
CA LEU A 139 -0.50 -2.81 -3.47
C LEU A 139 -1.90 -2.48 -2.95
N LEU A 140 -2.90 -3.23 -3.40
CA LEU A 140 -4.27 -3.15 -2.89
C LEU A 140 -4.58 -4.39 -2.05
N ILE A 141 -5.14 -4.21 -0.86
CA ILE A 141 -5.76 -5.29 -0.10
C ILE A 141 -7.27 -5.20 -0.25
N ALA A 142 -7.87 -6.24 -0.81
CA ALA A 142 -9.29 -6.53 -0.73
C ALA A 142 -9.52 -7.65 0.28
N SER A 143 -10.64 -7.64 0.99
CA SER A 143 -10.98 -8.70 1.95
C SER A 143 -12.33 -9.33 1.68
N ILE A 144 -12.46 -10.62 1.98
CA ILE A 144 -13.67 -11.40 1.74
C ILE A 144 -14.96 -10.73 2.30
N PRO A 145 -14.99 -10.20 3.54
CA PRO A 145 -16.21 -9.60 4.10
C PRO A 145 -16.68 -8.32 3.41
N GLU A 146 -15.86 -7.70 2.55
CA GLU A 146 -16.27 -6.53 1.80
C GLU A 146 -17.30 -6.88 0.73
N GLY A 147 -17.22 -8.09 0.17
CA GLY A 147 -18.04 -8.56 -0.95
C GLY A 147 -17.31 -8.50 -2.30
N ASP A 148 -17.68 -9.41 -3.19
CA ASP A 148 -17.08 -9.68 -4.50
C ASP A 148 -17.32 -8.59 -5.57
N ASP A 149 -18.18 -7.62 -5.28
CA ASP A 149 -18.57 -6.54 -6.20
C ASP A 149 -17.59 -5.35 -6.23
N LYS A 150 -16.55 -5.33 -5.39
CA LYS A 150 -15.66 -4.18 -5.22
C LYS A 150 -14.95 -3.71 -6.49
N PRO A 151 -14.45 -4.59 -7.38
CA PRO A 151 -13.83 -4.14 -8.62
C PRO A 151 -14.79 -3.32 -9.49
N TYR A 152 -16.07 -3.68 -9.52
CA TYR A 152 -17.10 -2.99 -10.30
C TYR A 152 -17.52 -1.66 -9.65
N LYS A 153 -17.50 -1.58 -8.32
CA LYS A 153 -17.88 -0.36 -7.57
C LYS A 153 -16.76 0.67 -7.47
N TYR A 154 -15.51 0.23 -7.41
CA TYR A 154 -14.33 1.09 -7.20
C TYR A 154 -13.29 0.90 -8.31
N PRO A 155 -13.66 1.02 -9.59
CA PRO A 155 -12.79 0.57 -10.68
C PRO A 155 -11.46 1.33 -10.76
N ASN A 156 -11.38 2.56 -10.24
CA ASN A 156 -10.16 3.37 -10.31
C ASN A 156 -9.03 2.78 -9.45
N ILE A 157 -9.33 2.30 -8.24
CA ILE A 157 -8.27 1.73 -7.36
C ILE A 157 -7.78 0.37 -7.85
N TYR A 158 -8.59 -0.33 -8.66
CA TYR A 158 -8.22 -1.61 -9.26
C TYR A 158 -7.41 -1.46 -10.56
N ARG A 159 -7.24 -0.25 -11.10
CA ARG A 159 -6.42 0.01 -12.29
C ARG A 159 -5.00 0.42 -11.92
N GLY A 160 -4.01 -0.09 -12.66
CA GLY A 160 -2.62 0.37 -12.56
C GLY A 160 -1.92 0.05 -11.24
N LEU A 161 -2.51 -0.81 -10.41
CA LEU A 161 -1.83 -1.37 -9.24
C LEU A 161 -0.96 -2.57 -9.65
N ASP A 162 0.07 -2.87 -8.87
CA ASP A 162 1.07 -3.88 -9.19
C ASP A 162 0.74 -5.24 -8.54
N VAL A 163 0.15 -5.21 -7.34
CA VAL A 163 -0.17 -6.40 -6.56
C VAL A 163 -1.53 -6.30 -5.87
N LEU A 164 -2.36 -7.33 -6.02
CA LEU A 164 -3.60 -7.50 -5.28
C LEU A 164 -3.45 -8.58 -4.21
N ILE A 165 -3.81 -8.25 -2.98
CA ILE A 165 -3.98 -9.21 -1.89
C ILE A 165 -5.47 -9.42 -1.66
N ILE A 166 -5.92 -10.67 -1.65
CA ILE A 166 -7.26 -11.07 -1.24
C ILE A 166 -7.14 -11.68 0.16
N ASN A 167 -7.41 -10.88 1.19
CA ASN A 167 -7.22 -11.25 2.58
C ASN A 167 -8.50 -11.85 3.20
N LYS A 168 -8.33 -12.49 4.36
CA LYS A 168 -9.40 -13.11 5.16
C LYS A 168 -10.12 -14.26 4.43
N THR A 169 -9.39 -15.03 3.63
CA THR A 169 -9.93 -16.21 2.93
C THR A 169 -10.53 -17.25 3.87
N ASP A 170 -10.07 -17.27 5.12
CA ASP A 170 -10.62 -18.11 6.20
C ASP A 170 -12.09 -17.80 6.55
N LEU A 171 -12.64 -16.69 6.03
CA LEU A 171 -14.04 -16.31 6.23
C LEU A 171 -14.99 -16.82 5.14
N LEU A 172 -14.48 -17.39 4.04
CA LEU A 172 -15.30 -17.95 2.95
C LEU A 172 -16.39 -18.93 3.42
N PRO A 173 -16.19 -19.77 4.45
CA PRO A 173 -17.27 -20.64 4.95
C PRO A 173 -18.44 -19.92 5.63
N TYR A 174 -18.29 -18.62 5.96
CA TYR A 174 -19.25 -17.87 6.78
C TYR A 174 -19.96 -16.74 6.03
N VAL A 175 -19.46 -16.34 4.86
CA VAL A 175 -20.05 -15.27 4.05
C VAL A 175 -20.08 -15.66 2.57
N THR A 176 -21.08 -15.15 1.85
CA THR A 176 -21.15 -15.35 0.40
C THR A 176 -20.14 -14.46 -0.29
N PHE A 177 -19.24 -15.06 -1.07
CA PHE A 177 -18.30 -14.36 -1.93
C PHE A 177 -18.01 -15.23 -3.17
N ASP A 178 -18.36 -14.73 -4.34
CA ASP A 178 -18.06 -15.34 -5.63
C ASP A 178 -16.67 -14.89 -6.12
N MET A 179 -15.68 -15.75 -5.90
CA MET A 179 -14.29 -15.49 -6.30
C MET A 179 -14.16 -15.31 -7.82
N ASP A 180 -14.92 -16.06 -8.62
CA ASP A 180 -14.84 -15.96 -10.07
C ASP A 180 -15.41 -14.63 -10.57
N TYR A 181 -16.51 -14.15 -9.97
CA TYR A 181 -17.08 -12.83 -10.27
C TYR A 181 -16.12 -11.70 -9.91
N PHE A 182 -15.48 -11.77 -8.74
CA PHE A 182 -14.46 -10.83 -8.31
C PHE A 182 -13.26 -10.83 -9.28
N THR A 183 -12.68 -12.02 -9.55
CA THR A 183 -11.51 -12.16 -10.43
C THR A 183 -11.79 -11.67 -11.84
N ARG A 184 -12.97 -11.92 -12.41
CA ARG A 184 -13.36 -11.33 -13.72
C ARG A 184 -13.35 -9.80 -13.69
N GLY A 185 -13.85 -9.20 -12.62
CA GLY A 185 -13.87 -7.74 -12.47
C GLY A 185 -12.46 -7.16 -12.37
N VAL A 186 -11.57 -7.82 -11.64
CA VAL A 186 -10.15 -7.45 -11.56
C VAL A 186 -9.48 -7.57 -12.92
N GLU A 187 -9.63 -8.70 -13.60
CA GLU A 187 -9.00 -8.98 -14.90
C GLU A 187 -9.45 -7.96 -15.98
N MET A 188 -10.72 -7.53 -15.96
CA MET A 188 -11.22 -6.49 -16.86
C MET A 188 -10.54 -5.13 -16.66
N LEU A 189 -10.09 -4.84 -15.44
CA LEU A 189 -9.51 -3.54 -15.07
C LEU A 189 -7.98 -3.56 -15.11
N ASN A 190 -7.37 -4.71 -14.82
CA ASN A 190 -5.94 -4.89 -14.72
C ASN A 190 -5.55 -6.33 -15.13
N PRO A 191 -5.49 -6.60 -16.44
CA PRO A 191 -5.24 -7.94 -16.95
C PRO A 191 -3.91 -8.53 -16.46
N GLY A 192 -3.94 -9.76 -15.96
CA GLY A 192 -2.73 -10.46 -15.51
C GLY A 192 -2.14 -9.95 -14.18
N LEU A 193 -2.91 -9.19 -13.41
CA LEU A 193 -2.49 -8.65 -12.12
C LEU A 193 -1.98 -9.72 -11.16
N LYS A 194 -0.79 -9.50 -10.58
CA LYS A 194 -0.23 -10.39 -9.58
C LYS A 194 -1.13 -10.42 -8.34
N THR A 195 -1.72 -11.57 -8.06
CA THR A 195 -2.71 -11.72 -7.00
C THR A 195 -2.31 -12.81 -6.02
N PHE A 196 -2.46 -12.53 -4.73
CA PHE A 196 -2.25 -13.50 -3.64
C PHE A 196 -3.49 -13.59 -2.77
N ALA A 197 -4.09 -14.78 -2.69
CA ALA A 197 -5.19 -15.06 -1.77
C ALA A 197 -4.62 -15.67 -0.48
N LEU A 198 -4.95 -15.06 0.67
CA LEU A 198 -4.36 -15.43 1.96
C LEU A 198 -5.27 -15.12 3.15
N SER A 199 -4.89 -15.65 4.31
CA SER A 199 -5.43 -15.26 5.60
C SER A 199 -4.32 -14.85 6.54
N CYS A 200 -4.34 -13.60 7.01
CA CYS A 200 -3.45 -13.17 8.09
C CYS A 200 -3.74 -13.86 9.43
N ARG A 201 -4.93 -14.47 9.59
CA ARG A 201 -5.34 -15.16 10.82
C ARG A 201 -4.84 -16.59 10.88
N THR A 202 -5.00 -17.34 9.78
CA THR A 202 -4.55 -18.75 9.70
C THR A 202 -3.14 -18.88 9.12
N GLU A 203 -2.60 -17.77 8.59
CA GLU A 203 -1.30 -17.67 7.93
C GLU A 203 -1.18 -18.41 6.59
N GLU A 204 -2.29 -19.01 6.15
CA GLU A 204 -2.40 -19.66 4.85
C GLU A 204 -2.20 -18.64 3.72
N GLY A 205 -1.43 -19.02 2.69
CA GLY A 205 -1.20 -18.21 1.50
C GLY A 205 -0.21 -17.04 1.66
N ILE A 206 0.37 -16.82 2.86
CA ILE A 206 1.33 -15.73 3.08
C ILE A 206 2.69 -16.01 2.43
N GLN A 207 3.15 -17.27 2.44
CA GLN A 207 4.51 -17.61 1.98
C GLN A 207 4.77 -17.21 0.51
N PRO A 208 3.87 -17.48 -0.46
CA PRO A 208 4.06 -17.02 -1.84
C PRO A 208 4.22 -15.50 -1.99
N TRP A 209 3.51 -14.71 -1.19
CA TRP A 209 3.67 -13.25 -1.15
C TRP A 209 5.06 -12.87 -0.66
N VAL A 210 5.49 -13.46 0.46
CA VAL A 210 6.79 -13.19 1.07
C VAL A 210 7.92 -13.54 0.12
N ASP A 211 7.89 -14.72 -0.51
CA ASP A 211 8.91 -15.15 -1.46
C ASP A 211 9.00 -14.19 -2.66
N TRP A 212 7.85 -13.76 -3.18
CA TRP A 212 7.81 -12.79 -4.26
C TRP A 212 8.40 -11.44 -3.84
N LEU A 213 8.03 -10.92 -2.67
CA LEU A 213 8.53 -9.64 -2.16
C LEU A 213 10.05 -9.68 -1.92
N LYS A 214 10.59 -10.78 -1.37
CA LYS A 214 12.04 -10.97 -1.21
C LYS A 214 12.77 -10.79 -2.53
N LEU A 215 12.27 -11.42 -3.60
CA LEU A 215 12.87 -11.29 -4.93
C LEU A 215 12.83 -9.84 -5.44
N GLN A 216 11.74 -9.11 -5.19
CA GLN A 216 11.67 -7.69 -5.58
C GLN A 216 12.71 -6.84 -4.84
N ILE A 217 12.82 -6.99 -3.51
CA ILE A 217 13.78 -6.24 -2.69
C ILE A 217 15.22 -6.52 -3.15
N LEU A 218 15.55 -7.80 -3.38
CA LEU A 218 16.88 -8.20 -3.85
C LEU A 218 17.19 -7.69 -5.26
N SER A 219 16.20 -7.62 -6.14
CA SER A 219 16.38 -7.14 -7.51
C SER A 219 16.58 -5.62 -7.54
N ALA A 220 15.85 -4.88 -6.71
CA ALA A 220 15.96 -3.42 -6.60
C ALA A 220 17.34 -2.96 -6.09
N LYS A 221 18.05 -3.79 -5.31
CA LYS A 221 19.41 -3.50 -4.84
C LYS A 221 20.51 -3.75 -5.88
N GLN A 222 20.20 -4.46 -6.97
CA GLN A 222 21.18 -4.86 -7.99
C GLN A 222 21.16 -3.97 -9.24
N GLY A 223 20.12 -3.14 -9.41
CA GLY A 223 19.98 -2.18 -10.51
C GLY A 223 20.37 -0.77 -10.08
#